data_AF-A0A372R0A4-F1
#
_entry.id   AF-A0A372R0A4-F1
#
_cell.length_a   1.000
_cell.length_b   1.000
_cell.length_c   1.000
_cell.angle_alpha   90.00
_cell.angle_beta   90.00
_cell.angle_gamma   90.00
#
_symmetry.space_group_name_H-M   'P 1'
#
loop_
_entity.id
_entity.type
_entity.pdbx_description
1 polymer ?
#
loop_
_entity_poly.entity_id
_entity_poly.type
_entity_poly.pdbx_seq_one_letter_code
_entity_poly.pdbx_strand_id
1 'polypeptide(L)'
;MEIATMWSNLKQKISNEISAHVIKILIDLGILNNIPEIGKRSLHDQIFTELNDKFDICISDINSTFTAKLSRINNNLNNKLNEEVNAGFSKINTELNSKLTAEAKKNKARDDDFTREAQKIFSMVNNITTKVNNIKETCRNEFSRINVVIKNFQNETNQHYAVVQRSDFDQQSVSDESEANLTNESETNSRDSSTNSSPSFSSGSSNLSGIFDITGDIKICFKQHFDRLMKVRNYTFDEMCYSVAVDIHSLGGSIKISTVKNFYSGVDRSTVCTINQINAWVASFNTVYSGPQYLGAQ
;
A
#
# COMPACT_ATOMS: atom_id res chain seq x y z
N MET A 1 -45.28 -0.17 -25.81
CA MET A 1 -46.75 -0.26 -25.86
C MET A 1 -47.33 0.84 -26.76
N GLU A 2 -46.84 2.08 -26.68
CA GLU A 2 -47.35 3.22 -27.45
C GLU A 2 -47.28 3.07 -28.99
N ILE A 3 -46.17 2.55 -29.54
CA ILE A 3 -46.00 2.41 -31.00
C ILE A 3 -47.04 1.46 -31.62
N ALA A 4 -47.36 0.36 -30.94
CA ALA A 4 -48.35 -0.61 -31.41
C ALA A 4 -49.75 0.01 -31.46
N THR A 5 -50.11 0.80 -30.44
CA THR A 5 -51.39 1.53 -30.40
C THR A 5 -51.48 2.61 -31.48
N MET A 6 -50.41 3.39 -31.68
CA MET A 6 -50.36 4.39 -32.75
C MET A 6 -50.54 3.74 -34.14
N TRP A 7 -49.92 2.58 -34.36
CA TRP A 7 -50.05 1.83 -35.61
C TRP A 7 -51.48 1.32 -35.85
N SER A 8 -52.12 0.75 -34.84
CA SER A 8 -53.51 0.29 -34.92
C SER A 8 -54.47 1.43 -35.28
N ASN A 9 -54.28 2.60 -34.66
CA ASN A 9 -55.09 3.79 -34.94
C ASN A 9 -54.90 4.30 -36.37
N LEU A 10 -53.66 4.28 -36.88
CA LEU A 10 -53.37 4.67 -38.26
C LEU A 10 -53.99 3.69 -39.26
N LYS A 11 -53.87 2.37 -39.04
CA LYS A 11 -54.48 1.33 -39.88
C LYS A 11 -55.99 1.53 -39.97
N GLN A 12 -56.65 1.77 -38.84
CA GLN A 12 -58.09 2.01 -38.79
C GLN A 12 -58.50 3.29 -39.53
N LYS A 13 -57.74 4.39 -39.35
CA LYS A 13 -58.05 5.67 -40.00
C LYS A 13 -57.94 5.57 -41.53
N ILE A 14 -56.89 4.93 -42.03
CA ILE A 14 -56.69 4.73 -43.48
C ILE A 14 -57.80 3.83 -44.06
N SER A 15 -58.13 2.73 -43.38
CA SER A 15 -59.19 1.81 -43.81
C SER A 15 -60.56 2.50 -43.91
N ASN A 16 -60.94 3.27 -42.89
CA ASN A 16 -62.20 4.03 -42.87
C ASN A 16 -62.28 5.04 -44.02
N GLU A 17 -61.19 5.80 -44.26
CA GLU A 17 -61.15 6.83 -45.30
C GLU A 17 -61.29 6.25 -46.71
N ILE A 18 -60.61 5.12 -46.98
CA ILE A 18 -60.63 4.45 -48.27
C ILE A 18 -61.99 3.81 -48.52
N SER A 19 -62.58 3.16 -47.51
CA SER A 19 -63.93 2.59 -47.60
C SER A 19 -64.96 3.66 -47.97
N ALA A 20 -64.89 4.84 -47.33
CA ALA A 20 -65.76 5.98 -47.64
C ALA A 20 -65.62 6.45 -49.11
N HIS A 21 -64.38 6.54 -49.61
CA HIS A 21 -64.12 6.94 -51.00
C HIS A 21 -64.63 5.91 -52.02
N VAL A 22 -64.45 4.62 -51.75
CA VAL A 22 -64.92 3.53 -52.64
C VAL A 22 -66.44 3.52 -52.71
N ILE A 23 -67.14 3.66 -51.58
CA ILE A 23 -68.60 3.75 -51.54
C ILE A 23 -69.09 4.95 -52.37
N LYS A 24 -68.45 6.11 -52.22
CA LYS A 24 -68.78 7.31 -53.00
C LYS A 24 -68.63 7.06 -54.51
N ILE A 25 -67.51 6.47 -54.95
CA ILE A 25 -67.26 6.15 -56.37
C ILE A 25 -68.33 5.19 -56.93
N LEU A 26 -68.72 4.16 -56.16
CA LEU A 26 -69.73 3.19 -56.57
C LEU A 26 -71.14 3.80 -56.70
N ILE A 27 -71.45 4.79 -55.86
CA ILE A 27 -72.68 5.60 -55.96
C ILE A 27 -72.63 6.47 -57.20
N ASP A 28 -71.53 7.20 -57.41
CA ASP A 28 -71.34 8.12 -58.54
C ASP A 28 -71.40 7.41 -59.90
N LEU A 29 -70.92 6.16 -59.98
CA LEU A 29 -70.99 5.31 -61.18
C LEU A 29 -72.38 4.70 -61.43
N GLY A 30 -73.37 4.90 -60.55
CA GLY A 30 -74.72 4.35 -60.67
C GLY A 30 -74.81 2.82 -60.51
N ILE A 31 -73.70 2.16 -60.18
CA ILE A 31 -73.60 0.70 -60.03
C ILE A 31 -74.50 0.22 -58.89
N LEU A 32 -74.51 0.97 -57.77
CA LEU A 32 -75.34 0.65 -56.61
C LEU A 32 -76.84 0.93 -56.83
N ASN A 33 -77.26 1.64 -57.88
CA ASN A 33 -78.67 1.98 -58.10
C ASN A 33 -79.43 0.93 -58.94
N ASN A 34 -78.71 0.08 -59.70
CA ASN A 34 -79.31 -0.85 -60.67
C ASN A 34 -79.31 -2.33 -60.23
N ILE A 35 -78.82 -2.64 -59.03
CA ILE A 35 -78.70 -4.01 -58.51
C ILE A 35 -79.77 -4.24 -57.43
N PRO A 36 -80.46 -5.40 -57.36
CA PRO A 36 -81.32 -5.73 -56.23
C PRO A 36 -80.52 -5.68 -54.90
N GLU A 37 -81.11 -5.24 -53.79
CA GLU A 37 -80.40 -5.07 -52.50
C GLU A 37 -79.54 -6.28 -52.08
N ILE A 38 -80.00 -7.50 -52.38
CA ILE A 38 -79.24 -8.74 -52.11
C ILE A 38 -77.91 -8.82 -52.88
N GLY A 39 -77.88 -8.33 -54.13
CA GLY A 39 -76.68 -8.30 -54.97
C GLY A 39 -75.74 -7.16 -54.63
N LYS A 40 -76.26 -6.03 -54.12
CA LYS A 40 -75.43 -4.90 -53.65
C LYS A 40 -74.54 -5.32 -52.48
N ARG A 41 -75.10 -6.07 -51.52
CA ARG A 41 -74.34 -6.59 -50.37
C ARG A 41 -73.22 -7.54 -50.81
N SER A 42 -73.52 -8.48 -51.70
CA SER A 42 -72.51 -9.42 -52.22
C SER A 42 -71.37 -8.72 -52.96
N LEU A 43 -71.68 -7.71 -53.79
CA LEU A 43 -70.66 -6.94 -54.52
C LEU A 43 -69.81 -6.11 -53.55
N HIS A 44 -70.43 -5.50 -52.55
CA HIS A 44 -69.74 -4.76 -51.49
C HIS A 44 -68.74 -5.65 -50.75
N ASP A 45 -69.17 -6.84 -50.32
CA ASP A 45 -68.32 -7.77 -49.56
C ASP A 45 -67.15 -8.29 -50.40
N GLN A 46 -67.36 -8.54 -51.70
CA GLN A 46 -66.31 -8.93 -52.63
C GLN A 46 -65.26 -7.82 -52.83
N ILE A 47 -65.71 -6.59 -53.09
CA ILE A 47 -64.82 -5.42 -53.25
C ILE A 47 -64.04 -5.16 -51.96
N PHE A 48 -64.71 -5.24 -50.81
CA PHE A 48 -64.07 -5.04 -49.50
C PHE A 48 -63.01 -6.10 -49.22
N THR A 49 -63.30 -7.37 -49.52
CA THR A 49 -62.34 -8.48 -49.34
C THR A 49 -61.12 -8.30 -50.26
N GLU A 50 -61.33 -8.03 -51.56
CA GLU A 50 -60.23 -7.85 -52.51
C GLU A 50 -59.35 -6.64 -52.15
N LEU A 51 -59.96 -5.53 -51.69
CA LEU A 51 -59.22 -4.37 -51.22
C LEU A 51 -58.40 -4.70 -49.97
N ASN A 52 -58.99 -5.36 -48.98
CA ASN A 52 -58.27 -5.74 -47.76
C ASN A 52 -57.10 -6.66 -48.04
N ASP A 53 -57.26 -7.66 -48.91
CA ASP A 53 -56.17 -8.56 -49.30
C ASP A 53 -55.02 -7.77 -49.95
N LYS A 54 -55.35 -6.85 -50.87
CA LYS A 54 -54.34 -5.95 -51.48
C LYS A 54 -53.67 -5.04 -50.45
N PHE A 55 -54.42 -4.51 -49.48
CA PHE A 55 -53.85 -3.71 -48.40
C PHE A 55 -52.93 -4.53 -47.51
N ASP A 56 -53.33 -5.71 -47.08
CA ASP A 56 -52.52 -6.56 -46.21
C ASP A 56 -51.23 -7.02 -46.93
N ILE A 57 -51.30 -7.33 -48.22
CA ILE A 57 -50.10 -7.58 -49.05
C ILE A 57 -49.19 -6.34 -49.07
N CYS A 58 -49.73 -5.16 -49.40
CA CYS A 58 -48.95 -3.93 -49.47
C CYS A 58 -48.30 -3.57 -48.11
N ILE A 59 -49.04 -3.71 -47.01
CA ILE A 59 -48.53 -3.49 -45.66
C ILE A 59 -47.45 -4.52 -45.30
N SER A 60 -47.65 -5.79 -45.67
CA SER A 60 -46.64 -6.85 -45.49
C SER A 60 -45.33 -6.51 -46.24
N ASP A 61 -45.42 -6.05 -47.49
CA ASP A 61 -44.26 -5.66 -48.29
C ASP A 61 -43.53 -4.45 -47.70
N ILE A 62 -44.27 -3.43 -47.26
CA ILE A 62 -43.72 -2.25 -46.57
C ILE A 62 -43.01 -2.68 -45.28
N ASN A 63 -43.65 -3.52 -44.46
CA ASN A 63 -43.09 -4.00 -43.21
C ASN A 63 -41.83 -4.84 -43.43
N SER A 64 -41.84 -5.73 -44.41
CA SER A 64 -40.69 -6.55 -44.80
C SER A 64 -39.53 -5.66 -45.24
N THR A 65 -39.79 -4.67 -46.11
CA THR A 65 -38.79 -3.71 -46.59
C THR A 65 -38.20 -2.88 -45.45
N PHE A 66 -39.05 -2.37 -44.55
CA PHE A 66 -38.60 -1.59 -43.41
C PHE A 66 -37.76 -2.42 -42.44
N THR A 67 -38.21 -3.64 -42.14
CA THR A 67 -37.47 -4.59 -41.28
C THR A 67 -36.10 -4.93 -41.87
N ALA A 68 -36.02 -5.20 -43.17
CA ALA A 68 -34.75 -5.48 -43.84
C ALA A 68 -33.79 -4.27 -43.78
N LYS A 69 -34.30 -3.05 -44.03
CA LYS A 69 -33.51 -1.81 -43.92
C LYS A 69 -33.01 -1.57 -42.49
N LEU A 70 -33.88 -1.75 -41.49
CA LEU A 70 -33.52 -1.57 -40.08
C LEU A 70 -32.45 -2.57 -39.64
N SER A 71 -32.60 -3.84 -40.00
CA SER A 71 -31.60 -4.88 -39.75
C SER A 71 -30.25 -4.54 -40.37
N ARG A 72 -30.24 -4.04 -41.62
CA ARG A 72 -29.00 -3.62 -42.29
C ARG A 72 -28.34 -2.43 -41.59
N ILE A 73 -29.12 -1.42 -41.18
CA ILE A 73 -28.62 -0.26 -40.45
C ILE A 73 -28.02 -0.70 -39.10
N ASN A 74 -28.74 -1.53 -38.35
CA ASN A 74 -28.28 -2.06 -37.07
C ASN A 74 -26.95 -2.80 -37.20
N ASN A 75 -26.84 -3.69 -38.18
CA ASN A 75 -25.61 -4.44 -38.41
C ASN A 75 -24.44 -3.53 -38.81
N ASN A 76 -24.68 -2.53 -39.67
CA ASN A 76 -23.65 -1.58 -40.09
C ASN A 76 -23.15 -0.73 -38.91
N LEU A 77 -24.07 -0.20 -38.09
CA LEU A 77 -23.73 0.58 -36.91
C LEU A 77 -22.96 -0.24 -35.88
N ASN A 78 -23.40 -1.48 -35.62
CA ASN A 78 -22.70 -2.37 -34.70
C ASN A 78 -21.29 -2.69 -35.17
N ASN A 79 -21.10 -2.96 -36.46
CA ASN A 79 -19.78 -3.24 -37.02
C ASN A 79 -18.87 -2.01 -36.92
N LYS A 80 -19.36 -0.83 -37.33
CA LYS A 80 -18.59 0.41 -37.28
C LYS A 80 -18.20 0.78 -35.85
N LEU A 81 -19.15 0.66 -34.91
CA LEU A 81 -18.88 0.90 -33.49
C LEU A 81 -17.81 -0.07 -32.97
N ASN A 82 -17.94 -1.36 -33.29
CA ASN A 82 -16.97 -2.37 -32.85
C ASN A 82 -15.57 -2.09 -33.43
N GLU A 83 -15.46 -1.73 -34.71
CA GLU A 83 -14.19 -1.37 -35.33
C GLU A 83 -13.54 -0.16 -34.64
N GLU A 84 -14.30 0.91 -34.43
CA GLU A 84 -13.81 2.16 -33.84
C GLU A 84 -13.39 1.96 -32.37
N VAL A 85 -14.21 1.26 -31.59
CA VAL A 85 -13.92 0.93 -30.20
C VAL A 85 -12.68 0.05 -30.08
N ASN A 86 -12.55 -1.00 -30.90
CA ASN A 86 -11.39 -1.90 -30.89
C ASN A 86 -10.11 -1.18 -31.33
N ALA A 87 -10.19 -0.28 -32.32
CA ALA A 87 -9.07 0.55 -32.73
C ALA A 87 -8.62 1.49 -31.59
N GLY A 88 -9.58 2.13 -30.89
CA GLY A 88 -9.33 2.97 -29.74
C GLY A 88 -8.63 2.22 -28.60
N PHE A 89 -9.14 1.05 -28.22
CA PHE A 89 -8.51 0.20 -27.21
C PHE A 89 -7.11 -0.26 -27.59
N SER A 90 -6.91 -0.65 -28.86
CA SER A 90 -5.60 -1.08 -29.36
C SER A 90 -4.55 0.04 -29.27
N LYS A 91 -4.95 1.28 -29.57
CA LYS A 91 -4.09 2.46 -29.43
C LYS A 91 -3.71 2.71 -27.97
N ILE A 92 -4.69 2.71 -27.07
CA ILE A 92 -4.47 2.90 -25.61
C ILE A 92 -3.52 1.82 -25.08
N ASN A 93 -3.76 0.55 -25.43
CA ASN A 93 -2.92 -0.56 -25.00
C ASN A 93 -1.47 -0.41 -25.48
N THR A 94 -1.28 -0.03 -26.75
CA THR A 94 0.06 0.21 -27.30
C THR A 94 0.78 1.35 -26.58
N GLU A 95 0.07 2.46 -26.32
CA GLU A 95 0.63 3.61 -25.61
C GLU A 95 1.03 3.26 -24.17
N LEU A 96 0.15 2.59 -23.42
CA LEU A 96 0.43 2.16 -22.04
C LEU A 96 1.61 1.20 -21.98
N ASN A 97 1.67 0.20 -22.86
CA ASN A 97 2.78 -0.75 -22.90
C ASN A 97 4.11 -0.07 -23.22
N SER A 98 4.10 0.93 -24.11
CA SER A 98 5.30 1.71 -24.42
C SER A 98 5.79 2.52 -23.21
N LYS A 99 4.87 3.19 -22.49
CA LYS A 99 5.17 3.97 -21.28
C LYS A 99 5.69 3.09 -20.16
N LEU A 100 5.04 1.96 -19.89
CA LEU A 100 5.44 1.00 -18.87
C LEU A 100 6.83 0.42 -19.16
N THR A 101 7.09 0.06 -20.42
CA THR A 101 8.40 -0.45 -20.86
C THR A 101 9.51 0.59 -20.67
N ALA A 102 9.23 1.86 -20.99
CA ALA A 102 10.19 2.94 -20.80
C ALA A 102 10.50 3.17 -19.31
N GLU A 103 9.48 3.14 -18.45
CA GLU A 103 9.66 3.34 -17.01
C GLU A 103 10.40 2.14 -16.36
N ALA A 104 10.12 0.92 -16.79
CA ALA A 104 10.85 -0.26 -16.35
C ALA A 104 12.35 -0.18 -16.69
N LYS A 105 12.71 0.34 -17.87
CA LYS A 105 14.11 0.58 -18.27
C LYS A 105 14.79 1.62 -17.38
N LYS A 106 14.10 2.72 -17.04
CA LYS A 106 14.63 3.74 -16.12
C LYS A 106 14.85 3.18 -14.71
N ASN A 107 13.92 2.37 -14.22
CA ASN A 107 14.04 1.72 -12.91
C ASN A 107 15.26 0.80 -12.87
N LYS A 108 15.42 -0.05 -13.88
CA LYS A 108 16.59 -0.92 -14.01
C LYS A 108 17.91 -0.13 -14.00
N ALA A 109 17.98 0.97 -14.74
CA ALA A 109 19.17 1.82 -14.77
C ALA A 109 19.50 2.43 -13.38
N ARG A 110 18.47 2.79 -12.60
CA ARG A 110 18.65 3.27 -11.22
C ARG A 110 19.12 2.16 -10.28
N ASP A 111 18.55 0.97 -10.42
CA ASP A 111 18.94 -0.19 -9.60
C ASP A 111 20.39 -0.62 -9.88
N ASP A 112 20.80 -0.57 -11.15
CA ASP A 112 22.19 -0.82 -11.56
C ASP A 112 23.15 0.20 -10.93
N ASP A 113 22.75 1.49 -10.89
CA ASP A 113 23.52 2.57 -10.25
C ASP A 113 23.66 2.36 -8.74
N PHE A 114 22.54 2.08 -8.06
CA PHE A 114 22.55 1.77 -6.63
C PHE A 114 23.39 0.54 -6.30
N THR A 115 23.32 -0.51 -7.13
CA THR A 115 24.12 -1.73 -6.96
C THR A 115 25.61 -1.40 -7.03
N ARG A 116 26.01 -0.55 -7.98
CA ARG A 116 27.40 -0.11 -8.14
C ARG A 116 27.89 0.70 -6.93
N GLU A 117 27.09 1.62 -6.42
CA GLU A 117 27.46 2.40 -5.23
C GLU A 117 27.54 1.53 -3.97
N ALA A 118 26.61 0.58 -3.81
CA ALA A 118 26.64 -0.39 -2.71
C ALA A 118 27.92 -1.25 -2.73
N GLN A 119 28.35 -1.71 -3.91
CA GLN A 119 29.58 -2.47 -4.08
C GLN A 119 30.83 -1.65 -3.71
N LYS A 120 30.88 -0.35 -4.07
CA LYS A 120 31.97 0.55 -3.68
C LYS A 120 32.06 0.68 -2.15
N ILE A 121 30.92 0.94 -1.50
CA ILE A 121 30.85 1.05 -0.04
C ILE A 121 31.32 -0.25 0.62
N PHE A 122 30.85 -1.40 0.14
CA PHE A 122 31.26 -2.70 0.67
C PHE A 122 32.77 -2.93 0.56
N SER A 123 33.38 -2.55 -0.57
CA SER A 123 34.83 -2.61 -0.75
C SER A 123 35.58 -1.72 0.25
N MET A 124 35.11 -0.49 0.46
CA MET A 124 35.70 0.43 1.45
C MET A 124 35.59 -0.13 2.87
N VAL A 125 34.43 -0.68 3.24
CA VAL A 125 34.20 -1.32 4.55
C VAL A 125 35.15 -2.50 4.76
N ASN A 126 35.33 -3.37 3.76
CA ASN A 126 36.29 -4.49 3.84
C ASN A 126 37.74 -4.03 4.02
N ASN A 127 38.13 -2.92 3.37
CA ASN A 127 39.44 -2.31 3.58
C ASN A 127 39.62 -1.82 5.02
N ILE A 128 38.61 -1.12 5.56
CA ILE A 128 38.61 -0.63 6.94
C ILE A 128 38.69 -1.80 7.92
N THR A 129 37.85 -2.83 7.74
CA THR A 129 37.85 -4.05 8.58
C THR A 129 39.23 -4.71 8.62
N THR A 130 39.89 -4.84 7.47
CA THR A 130 41.25 -5.39 7.38
C THR A 130 42.25 -4.54 8.17
N LYS A 131 42.22 -3.21 8.01
CA LYS A 131 43.11 -2.29 8.74
C LYS A 131 42.88 -2.36 10.26
N VAL A 132 41.63 -2.41 10.71
CA VAL A 132 41.27 -2.54 12.13
C VAL A 132 41.78 -3.86 12.71
N ASN A 133 41.66 -4.97 11.98
CA ASN A 133 42.19 -6.26 12.41
C ASN A 133 43.72 -6.24 12.57
N ASN A 134 44.43 -5.61 11.62
CA ASN A 134 45.89 -5.46 11.72
C ASN A 134 46.31 -4.61 12.92
N ILE A 135 45.60 -3.49 13.19
CA ILE A 135 45.85 -2.64 14.36
C ILE A 135 45.62 -3.44 15.65
N LYS A 136 44.49 -4.16 15.74
CA LYS A 136 44.15 -4.99 16.89
C LYS A 136 45.25 -6.01 17.20
N GLU A 137 45.78 -6.68 16.18
CA GLU A 137 46.84 -7.67 16.34
C GLU A 137 48.16 -7.03 16.78
N THR A 138 48.56 -5.90 16.19
CA THR A 138 49.75 -5.14 16.62
C THR A 138 49.63 -4.70 18.08
N CYS A 139 48.48 -4.15 18.49
CA CYS A 139 48.25 -3.77 19.89
C CYS A 139 48.34 -4.99 20.83
N ARG A 140 47.74 -6.12 20.46
CA ARG A 140 47.81 -7.36 21.25
C ARG A 140 49.26 -7.81 21.46
N ASN A 141 50.10 -7.70 20.43
CA ASN A 141 51.51 -8.07 20.48
C ASN A 141 52.31 -7.11 21.39
N GLU A 142 52.09 -5.81 21.28
CA GLU A 142 52.74 -4.81 22.15
C GLU A 142 52.33 -4.96 23.62
N PHE A 143 51.05 -5.17 23.91
CA PHE A 143 50.61 -5.47 25.28
C PHE A 143 51.22 -6.76 25.83
N SER A 144 51.39 -7.78 24.99
CA SER A 144 52.06 -9.03 25.40
C SER A 144 53.52 -8.79 25.78
N ARG A 145 54.24 -7.93 25.01
CA ARG A 145 55.62 -7.52 25.32
C ARG A 145 55.70 -6.73 26.63
N ILE A 146 54.82 -5.74 26.80
CA ILE A 146 54.75 -4.94 28.04
C ILE A 146 54.50 -5.85 29.25
N ASN A 147 53.60 -6.82 29.13
CA ASN A 147 53.31 -7.76 30.21
C ASN A 147 54.55 -8.61 30.61
N VAL A 148 55.38 -9.01 29.64
CA VAL A 148 56.66 -9.68 29.92
C VAL A 148 57.62 -8.76 30.67
N VAL A 149 57.77 -7.50 30.23
CA VAL A 149 58.62 -6.51 30.89
C VAL A 149 58.17 -6.24 32.32
N ILE A 150 56.86 -6.08 32.56
CA ILE A 150 56.29 -5.89 33.90
C ILE A 150 56.63 -7.09 34.80
N LYS A 151 56.46 -8.32 34.31
CA LYS A 151 56.81 -9.53 35.08
C LYS A 151 58.29 -9.59 35.44
N ASN A 152 59.17 -9.20 34.52
CA ASN A 152 60.60 -9.14 34.78
C ASN A 152 60.94 -8.13 35.89
N PHE A 153 60.39 -6.91 35.81
CA PHE A 153 60.59 -5.89 36.85
C PHE A 153 60.03 -6.30 38.21
N GLN A 154 58.85 -6.95 38.24
CA GLN A 154 58.28 -7.48 39.47
C GLN A 154 59.22 -8.53 40.09
N ASN A 155 59.76 -9.44 39.27
CA ASN A 155 60.71 -10.44 39.74
C ASN A 155 62.00 -9.80 40.29
N GLU A 156 62.58 -8.84 39.57
CA GLU A 156 63.80 -8.12 40.00
C GLU A 156 63.57 -7.35 41.32
N THR A 157 62.43 -6.66 41.44
CA THR A 157 62.05 -5.94 42.67
C THR A 157 61.91 -6.91 43.86
N ASN A 158 61.27 -8.06 43.65
CA ASN A 158 61.14 -9.08 44.68
C ASN A 158 62.49 -9.65 45.12
N GLN A 159 63.43 -9.84 44.19
CA GLN A 159 64.79 -10.28 44.51
C GLN A 159 65.54 -9.23 45.33
N HIS A 160 65.49 -7.95 44.94
CA HIS A 160 66.09 -6.86 45.71
C HIS A 160 65.52 -6.77 47.13
N TYR A 161 64.19 -6.86 47.27
CA TYR A 161 63.54 -6.84 48.58
C TYR A 161 64.02 -8.00 49.47
N ALA A 162 64.14 -9.21 48.91
CA ALA A 162 64.64 -10.37 49.64
C ALA A 162 66.10 -10.20 50.11
N VAL A 163 66.96 -9.55 49.32
CA VAL A 163 68.36 -9.26 49.71
C VAL A 163 68.42 -8.24 50.84
N VAL A 164 67.69 -7.12 50.71
CA VAL A 164 67.65 -6.05 51.73
C VAL A 164 67.11 -6.56 53.06
N GLN A 165 66.00 -7.31 53.01
CA GLN A 165 65.41 -7.91 54.21
C GLN A 165 66.37 -8.87 54.93
N ARG A 166 67.24 -9.56 54.18
CA ARG A 166 68.26 -10.44 54.74
C ARG A 166 69.40 -9.65 55.39
N SER A 167 69.84 -8.54 54.78
CA SER A 167 70.89 -7.69 55.36
C SER A 167 70.45 -6.93 56.61
N ASP A 168 69.17 -6.53 56.71
CA ASP A 168 68.64 -5.89 57.92
C ASP A 168 68.58 -6.88 59.11
N PHE A 169 68.32 -8.16 58.83
CA PHE A 169 68.36 -9.23 59.84
C PHE A 169 69.79 -9.46 60.36
N ASP A 170 70.80 -9.39 59.49
CA ASP A 170 72.20 -9.54 59.89
C ASP A 170 72.72 -8.32 60.67
N GLN A 171 72.22 -7.10 60.42
CA GLN A 171 72.58 -5.89 61.19
C GLN A 171 71.88 -5.77 62.55
N GLN A 172 70.69 -6.34 62.75
CA GLN A 172 70.03 -6.41 64.05
C GLN A 172 70.63 -7.48 64.99
N SER A 173 71.58 -8.28 64.52
CA SER A 173 72.23 -9.34 65.33
C SER A 173 73.34 -8.85 66.28
N VAL A 174 73.57 -7.53 66.43
CA VAL A 174 74.60 -6.94 67.32
C VAL A 174 74.03 -5.92 68.32
N SER A 175 72.75 -6.02 68.72
CA SER A 175 72.26 -5.27 69.89
C SER A 175 71.25 -6.07 70.69
N ASP A 176 71.80 -6.77 71.69
CA ASP A 176 71.29 -7.20 72.99
C ASP A 176 69.89 -7.81 73.17
N GLU A 177 69.95 -9.03 73.71
CA GLU A 177 69.11 -9.63 74.75
C GLU A 177 67.90 -8.81 75.24
N SER A 178 66.70 -9.34 74.97
CA SER A 178 65.75 -9.63 76.06
C SER A 178 64.69 -10.65 75.61
N GLU A 179 64.64 -11.74 76.37
CA GLU A 179 63.56 -12.72 76.38
C GLU A 179 62.22 -12.09 76.79
N ALA A 180 61.12 -12.47 76.14
CA ALA A 180 60.15 -13.40 76.73
C ALA A 180 58.77 -13.42 76.03
N ASN A 181 58.34 -14.66 75.74
CA ASN A 181 56.98 -15.21 75.79
C ASN A 181 55.97 -14.98 74.64
N LEU A 182 55.94 -15.98 73.75
CA LEU A 182 54.84 -16.93 73.54
C LEU A 182 53.41 -16.49 73.87
N THR A 183 52.54 -16.43 72.86
CA THR A 183 51.32 -17.26 72.85
C THR A 183 50.82 -17.52 71.42
N ASN A 184 50.42 -18.77 71.21
CA ASN A 184 49.97 -19.39 69.97
C ASN A 184 48.64 -18.82 69.45
N GLU A 185 48.43 -18.85 68.14
CA GLU A 185 47.38 -19.71 67.55
C GLU A 185 47.52 -19.81 66.03
N SER A 186 47.78 -21.04 65.61
CA SER A 186 47.68 -21.53 64.25
C SER A 186 46.21 -21.81 63.92
N GLU A 187 45.74 -21.38 62.74
CA GLU A 187 44.78 -22.17 61.99
C GLU A 187 44.85 -21.84 60.49
N THR A 188 45.51 -22.76 59.78
CA THR A 188 45.33 -23.02 58.35
C THR A 188 43.87 -23.36 58.06
N ASN A 189 43.29 -22.82 56.99
CA ASN A 189 42.49 -23.62 56.06
C ASN A 189 42.37 -22.99 54.67
N SER A 190 42.87 -23.76 53.72
CA SER A 190 42.66 -23.68 52.28
C SER A 190 41.17 -23.67 51.91
N ARG A 191 40.81 -22.85 50.91
CA ARG A 191 39.68 -23.15 50.02
C ARG A 191 39.84 -22.43 48.68
N ASP A 192 40.30 -23.20 47.70
CA ASP A 192 40.01 -22.97 46.29
C ASP A 192 38.49 -22.95 46.08
N SER A 193 37.99 -21.98 45.29
CA SER A 193 37.16 -22.29 44.12
C SER A 193 36.82 -21.03 43.34
N SER A 194 37.15 -21.08 42.06
CA SER A 194 36.59 -20.27 40.97
C SER A 194 35.06 -20.13 41.02
N THR A 195 34.52 -18.93 40.82
CA THR A 195 33.41 -18.69 39.88
C THR A 195 33.15 -17.19 39.64
N ASN A 196 33.24 -16.80 38.37
CA ASN A 196 32.47 -15.76 37.68
C ASN A 196 32.39 -14.34 38.28
N SER A 197 33.27 -13.47 37.79
CA SER A 197 33.01 -12.04 37.74
C SER A 197 31.82 -11.76 36.80
N SER A 198 30.71 -11.26 37.36
CA SER A 198 29.80 -10.39 36.60
C SER A 198 30.12 -8.95 36.97
N PRO A 199 30.71 -8.14 36.08
CA PRO A 199 30.68 -6.71 36.25
C PRO A 199 29.27 -6.26 35.86
N SER A 200 28.49 -5.90 36.87
CA SER A 200 27.29 -5.08 36.71
C SER A 200 27.67 -3.85 35.89
N PHE A 201 27.19 -3.81 34.64
CA PHE A 201 27.20 -2.62 33.82
C PHE A 201 26.39 -1.55 34.55
N SER A 202 27.11 -0.65 35.24
CA SER A 202 26.61 0.68 35.52
C SER A 202 26.31 1.31 34.16
N SER A 203 25.04 1.29 33.77
CA SER A 203 24.51 2.00 32.61
C SER A 203 24.66 3.50 32.86
N GLY A 204 25.86 4.02 32.61
CA GLY A 204 26.06 5.41 32.28
C GLY A 204 25.45 5.69 30.91
N SER A 205 24.12 5.66 30.80
CA SER A 205 23.42 6.27 29.67
C SER A 205 23.21 7.73 30.02
N SER A 206 24.19 8.53 29.58
CA SER A 206 23.98 9.85 28.99
C SER A 206 22.57 10.44 29.12
N ASN A 207 22.45 11.44 29.98
CA ASN A 207 21.41 12.47 29.89
C ASN A 207 21.51 13.19 28.53
N LEU A 208 20.78 12.69 27.53
CA LEU A 208 20.38 13.45 26.35
C LEU A 208 18.96 13.02 25.95
N SER A 209 17.98 13.88 26.26
CA SER A 209 16.80 14.11 25.39
C SER A 209 15.69 13.03 25.29
N GLY A 210 15.36 12.30 26.36
CA GLY A 210 14.26 11.31 26.37
C GLY A 210 12.80 11.84 26.26
N ILE A 211 12.59 13.14 26.02
CA ILE A 211 11.25 13.74 25.81
C ILE A 211 11.04 14.18 24.35
N PHE A 212 12.08 14.20 23.52
CA PHE A 212 11.96 14.52 22.09
C PHE A 212 11.64 13.32 21.19
N ASP A 213 11.72 12.08 21.67
CA ASP A 213 11.61 10.90 20.78
C ASP A 213 10.17 10.43 20.52
N ILE A 214 9.30 10.31 21.53
CA ILE A 214 7.97 9.71 21.31
C ILE A 214 7.09 10.56 20.36
N THR A 215 7.14 11.88 20.51
CA THR A 215 6.38 12.79 19.62
C THR A 215 7.02 12.85 18.23
N GLY A 216 8.36 12.75 18.14
CA GLY A 216 9.09 12.66 16.87
C GLY A 216 8.74 11.40 16.10
N ASP A 217 8.76 10.25 16.76
CA ASP A 217 8.44 8.94 16.20
C ASP A 217 7.01 8.87 15.68
N ILE A 218 6.02 9.34 16.46
CA ILE A 218 4.61 9.40 16.02
C ILE A 218 4.47 10.28 14.78
N LYS A 219 5.18 11.41 14.72
CA LYS A 219 5.12 12.32 13.58
C LYS A 219 5.73 11.70 12.33
N ILE A 220 6.84 10.96 12.47
CA ILE A 220 7.46 10.21 11.38
C ILE A 220 6.50 9.13 10.87
N CYS A 221 5.93 8.30 11.75
CA CYS A 221 4.98 7.26 11.37
C CYS A 221 3.73 7.84 10.72
N PHE A 222 3.16 8.90 11.29
CA PHE A 222 2.03 9.61 10.71
C PHE A 222 2.33 10.06 9.28
N LYS A 223 3.47 10.74 9.06
CA LYS A 223 3.84 11.24 7.74
C LYS A 223 4.01 10.11 6.72
N GLN A 224 4.65 9.01 7.11
CA GLN A 224 4.82 7.83 6.25
C GLN A 224 3.49 7.22 5.82
N HIS A 225 2.56 7.00 6.77
CA HIS A 225 1.23 6.47 6.47
C HIS A 225 0.41 7.46 5.64
N PHE A 226 0.48 8.74 5.97
CA PHE A 226 -0.19 9.81 5.25
C PHE A 226 0.23 9.85 3.77
N ASP A 227 1.54 9.91 3.50
CA ASP A 227 2.09 9.97 2.14
C ASP A 227 1.77 8.72 1.34
N ARG A 228 1.86 7.54 1.98
CA ARG A 228 1.52 6.26 1.35
C ARG A 228 0.05 6.22 0.93
N LEU A 229 -0.87 6.58 1.81
CA LEU A 229 -2.31 6.56 1.53
C LEU A 229 -2.69 7.61 0.49
N MET A 230 -2.14 8.82 0.60
CA MET A 230 -2.34 9.89 -0.38
C MET A 230 -1.95 9.43 -1.79
N LYS A 231 -0.80 8.76 -1.92
CA LYS A 231 -0.32 8.23 -3.20
C LYS A 231 -1.16 7.05 -3.71
N VAL A 232 -1.52 6.10 -2.84
CA VAL A 232 -2.30 4.91 -3.23
C VAL A 232 -3.72 5.27 -3.67
N ARG A 233 -4.35 6.23 -3.00
CA ARG A 233 -5.73 6.64 -3.29
C ARG A 233 -5.83 7.82 -4.27
N ASN A 234 -4.69 8.36 -4.70
CA ASN A 234 -4.61 9.54 -5.57
C ASN A 234 -5.39 10.75 -5.01
N TYR A 235 -5.29 10.96 -3.69
CA TYR A 235 -5.90 12.11 -3.03
C TYR A 235 -5.02 13.35 -3.15
N THR A 236 -5.65 14.51 -3.28
CA THR A 236 -5.01 15.78 -2.99
C THR A 236 -4.69 15.90 -1.50
N PHE A 237 -3.78 16.81 -1.14
CA PHE A 237 -3.42 17.04 0.26
C PHE A 237 -4.64 17.38 1.13
N ASP A 238 -5.55 18.20 0.61
CA ASP A 238 -6.77 18.61 1.32
C ASP A 238 -7.76 17.45 1.52
N GLU A 239 -7.96 16.62 0.50
CA GLU A 239 -8.79 15.42 0.59
C GLU A 239 -8.21 14.41 1.58
N MET A 240 -6.88 14.25 1.60
CA MET A 240 -6.22 13.38 2.57
C MET A 240 -6.36 13.90 4.01
N CYS A 241 -6.17 15.20 4.24
CA CYS A 241 -6.42 15.80 5.55
C CYS A 241 -7.88 15.65 6.00
N TYR A 242 -8.84 15.76 5.08
CA TYR A 242 -10.25 15.49 5.35
C TYR A 242 -10.47 14.03 5.76
N SER A 243 -9.91 13.07 5.01
CA SER A 243 -10.02 11.64 5.30
C SER A 243 -9.47 11.30 6.69
N VAL A 244 -8.28 11.81 7.04
CA VAL A 244 -7.68 11.58 8.38
C VAL A 244 -8.56 12.12 9.49
N ALA A 245 -9.16 13.31 9.31
CA ALA A 245 -10.05 13.88 10.32
C ALA A 245 -11.30 13.00 10.52
N VAL A 246 -11.89 12.51 9.42
CA VAL A 246 -13.04 11.58 9.46
C VAL A 246 -12.70 10.27 10.15
N ASP A 247 -11.53 9.70 9.86
CA ASP A 247 -11.08 8.45 10.50
C ASP A 247 -10.88 8.66 12.01
N ILE A 248 -10.25 9.77 12.41
CA ILE A 248 -10.08 10.11 13.84
C ILE A 248 -11.43 10.31 14.53
N HIS A 249 -12.41 10.93 13.86
CA HIS A 249 -13.78 11.03 14.39
C HIS A 249 -14.42 9.66 14.58
N SER A 250 -14.19 8.73 13.66
CA SER A 250 -14.69 7.35 13.76
C SER A 250 -14.05 6.56 14.90
N LEU A 251 -12.83 6.93 15.31
CA LEU A 251 -12.12 6.39 16.48
C LEU A 251 -12.53 7.08 17.79
N GLY A 252 -13.56 7.94 17.79
CA GLY A 252 -14.03 8.69 18.97
C GLY A 252 -13.21 9.94 19.29
N GLY A 253 -12.29 10.33 18.40
CA GLY A 253 -11.55 11.59 18.48
C GLY A 253 -12.37 12.78 17.97
N SER A 254 -11.84 13.98 18.20
CA SER A 254 -12.38 15.21 17.61
C SER A 254 -11.23 16.12 17.23
N ILE A 255 -10.94 16.18 15.94
CA ILE A 255 -9.80 16.92 15.39
C ILE A 255 -10.26 17.78 14.21
N LYS A 256 -9.74 19.00 14.10
CA LYS A 256 -10.00 19.87 12.95
C LYS A 256 -9.05 19.53 11.81
N ILE A 257 -9.51 19.67 10.57
CA ILE A 257 -8.68 19.48 9.36
C ILE A 257 -7.44 20.40 9.39
N SER A 258 -7.59 21.65 9.86
CA SER A 258 -6.47 22.58 10.04
C SER A 258 -5.41 22.05 11.01
N THR A 259 -5.83 21.33 12.05
CA THR A 259 -4.91 20.71 13.02
C THR A 259 -4.14 19.55 12.38
N VAL A 260 -4.77 18.74 11.52
CA VAL A 260 -4.08 17.69 10.75
C VAL A 260 -3.04 18.31 9.81
N LYS A 261 -3.39 19.39 9.10
CA LYS A 261 -2.48 20.14 8.22
C LYS A 261 -1.26 20.65 8.98
N ASN A 262 -1.48 21.29 10.13
CA ASN A 262 -0.42 21.85 10.96
C ASN A 262 0.48 20.76 11.55
N PHE A 263 -0.09 19.61 11.91
CA PHE A 263 0.68 18.45 12.38
C PHE A 263 1.59 17.90 11.28
N TYR A 264 1.07 17.73 10.06
CA TYR A 264 1.83 17.27 8.90
C TYR A 264 2.97 18.23 8.53
N SER A 265 2.68 19.53 8.42
CA SER A 265 3.66 20.56 8.07
C SER A 265 4.68 20.83 9.18
N GLY A 266 4.33 20.48 10.42
CA GLY A 266 5.18 20.70 11.59
C GLY A 266 5.25 22.14 12.06
N VAL A 267 4.29 22.96 11.67
CA VAL A 267 4.29 24.41 11.88
C VAL A 267 3.91 24.79 13.33
N ASP A 268 3.24 23.89 14.07
CA ASP A 268 2.81 24.16 15.45
C ASP A 268 3.27 23.10 16.46
N ARG A 269 3.46 23.54 17.72
CA ARG A 269 3.65 22.63 18.86
C ARG A 269 2.31 21.94 19.13
N SER A 270 2.25 20.66 18.79
CA SER A 270 1.02 19.87 18.93
C SER A 270 0.74 19.58 20.40
N THR A 271 -0.53 19.69 20.79
CA THR A 271 -0.94 19.35 22.16
C THR A 271 -0.87 17.84 22.38
N VAL A 272 -0.73 17.40 23.63
CA VAL A 272 -0.74 15.98 24.00
C VAL A 272 -2.03 15.29 23.52
N CYS A 273 -3.17 15.98 23.61
CA CYS A 273 -4.45 15.47 23.11
C CYS A 273 -4.42 15.21 21.59
N THR A 274 -3.87 16.15 20.81
CA THR A 274 -3.70 16.00 19.36
C THR A 274 -2.77 14.83 19.02
N ILE A 275 -1.64 14.71 19.73
CA ILE A 275 -0.67 13.63 19.53
C ILE A 275 -1.32 12.27 19.80
N ASN A 276 -2.11 12.15 20.88
CA ASN A 276 -2.81 10.91 21.21
C ASN A 276 -3.85 10.51 20.16
N GLN A 277 -4.64 11.47 19.66
CA GLN A 277 -5.64 11.22 18.61
C GLN A 277 -4.98 10.75 17.31
N ILE A 278 -3.86 11.38 16.92
CA ILE A 278 -3.10 10.99 15.73
C ILE A 278 -2.41 9.64 15.93
N ASN A 279 -1.87 9.39 17.12
CA ASN A 279 -1.28 8.10 17.44
C ASN A 279 -2.30 6.96 17.40
N ALA A 280 -3.54 7.20 17.86
CA ALA A 280 -4.63 6.22 17.72
C ALA A 280 -4.94 5.90 16.25
N TRP A 281 -4.95 6.92 15.39
CA TRP A 281 -5.09 6.72 13.94
C TRP A 281 -3.92 5.93 13.35
N VAL A 282 -2.67 6.27 13.70
CA VAL A 282 -1.47 5.52 13.25
C VAL A 282 -1.53 4.07 13.74
N ALA A 283 -1.91 3.83 15.00
CA ALA A 283 -2.02 2.50 15.58
C ALA A 283 -3.10 1.62 14.91
N SER A 284 -4.16 2.23 14.35
CA SER A 284 -5.22 1.49 13.65
C SER A 284 -4.71 0.71 12.43
N PHE A 285 -3.57 1.11 11.86
CA PHE A 285 -2.93 0.39 10.76
C PHE A 285 -2.10 -0.82 11.22
N ASN A 286 -1.70 -0.87 12.49
CA ASN A 286 -0.93 -1.97 13.05
C ASN A 286 -1.82 -3.13 13.53
N THR A 287 -3.07 -2.85 13.91
CA THR A 287 -4.04 -3.86 14.35
C THR A 287 -4.59 -4.74 13.22
N VAL A 288 -4.34 -4.40 11.95
CA VAL A 288 -4.81 -5.20 10.80
C VAL A 288 -3.81 -6.30 10.40
N TYR A 289 -2.59 -6.31 10.94
CA TYR A 289 -1.54 -7.30 10.61
C TYR A 289 -1.31 -8.38 11.68
N SER A 290 -2.13 -8.45 12.73
CA SER A 290 -2.12 -9.57 13.69
C SER A 290 -3.47 -10.27 13.69
N GLY A 291 -3.75 -11.00 12.60
CA GLY A 291 -4.87 -11.94 12.58
C GLY A 291 -4.60 -13.12 13.54
N PRO A 292 -5.61 -13.68 14.23
CA PRO A 292 -5.43 -14.91 14.98
C PRO A 292 -5.15 -16.05 14.01
N GLN A 293 -3.96 -16.63 14.15
CA GLN A 293 -3.64 -17.94 13.61
C GLN A 293 -4.38 -19.03 14.40
N TYR A 294 -4.98 -19.97 13.66
CA TYR A 294 -5.44 -21.30 14.08
C TYR A 294 -6.39 -21.43 15.28
N LEU A 295 -7.61 -21.90 14.97
CA LEU A 295 -8.23 -23.00 15.71
C LEU A 295 -9.02 -23.85 14.70
N GLY A 296 -8.42 -24.97 14.32
CA GLY A 296 -9.19 -26.12 13.84
C GLY A 296 -9.65 -26.93 15.04
N ALA A 297 -10.91 -27.36 15.04
CA ALA A 297 -11.35 -28.67 15.50
C ALA A 297 -12.88 -28.80 15.35
N GLN A 298 -13.26 -29.91 14.71
CA GLN A 298 -14.57 -30.54 14.50
C GLN A 298 -15.47 -29.97 13.40
#